data_AF-A0A8X6HHQ4-F1
#
_entry.id   AF-A0A8X6HHQ4-F1
#
_cell.length_a   1.000
_cell.length_b   1.000
_cell.length_c   1.000
_cell.angle_alpha   90.00
_cell.angle_beta   90.00
_cell.angle_gamma   90.00
#
_symmetry.space_group_name_H-M   'P 1'
#
loop_
_entity.id
_entity.type
_entity.pdbx_description
1 polymer ?
#
loop_
_entity_poly.entity_id
_entity_poly.type
_entity_poly.pdbx_seq_one_letter_code
_entity_poly.pdbx_strand_id
1 'polypeptide(L)'
;MKEITAVMFKCFLLLSLLCFANSLPGVIRLGGLFDSGEIEQEHIFQIAADWVNEDNSILPNSVLKTYKEIHEPDNCFEVSKKVCKLLSYGLAGIFGPQSPMAAAHVQSISDALEVPHIETRWDYKLQRDDLSINIHPRASTLNQAYIDIVKKWGWQSFIIIYEENEGIIRLQDFLKETTASNWDIIVHKFEPGQPYRNLFRQIRSTFSKWPDKDICIILDVSKKHLRSVLKQAQQVEMMTVRNKYIVTSL
;
A
#
# COMPACT_ATOMS: atom_id res chain seq x y z
N MET A 1 53.56 -22.23 -30.48
CA MET A 1 52.89 -21.04 -31.06
C MET A 1 51.38 -21.06 -30.89
N LYS A 2 50.65 -22.13 -31.25
CA LYS A 2 49.17 -22.19 -31.14
C LYS A 2 48.62 -22.03 -29.72
N GLU A 3 49.32 -22.52 -28.70
CA GLU A 3 48.88 -22.38 -27.30
C GLU A 3 49.00 -20.95 -26.77
N ILE A 4 50.07 -20.23 -27.15
CA ILE A 4 50.30 -18.85 -26.74
C ILE A 4 49.21 -17.93 -27.32
N THR A 5 48.84 -18.12 -28.58
CA THR A 5 47.73 -17.39 -29.22
C THR A 5 46.38 -17.67 -28.57
N ALA A 6 46.13 -18.89 -28.10
CA ALA A 6 44.88 -19.25 -27.41
C ALA A 6 44.79 -18.62 -26.00
N VAL A 7 45.91 -18.54 -25.28
CA VAL A 7 45.99 -17.86 -23.98
C VAL A 7 45.77 -16.36 -24.13
N MET A 8 46.42 -15.73 -25.12
CA MET A 8 46.24 -14.31 -25.43
C MET A 8 44.79 -13.97 -25.79
N PHE A 9 44.12 -14.82 -26.57
CA PHE A 9 42.72 -14.63 -26.95
C PHE A 9 41.77 -14.78 -25.74
N LYS A 10 42.01 -15.75 -24.85
CA LYS A 10 41.25 -15.90 -23.60
C LYS A 10 41.45 -14.71 -22.66
N CYS A 11 42.67 -14.21 -22.51
CA CYS A 11 42.94 -13.01 -21.72
C CYS A 11 42.25 -11.77 -22.30
N PHE A 12 42.25 -11.60 -23.63
CA PHE A 12 41.55 -10.50 -24.29
C PHE A 12 40.02 -10.58 -24.08
N LEU A 13 39.43 -11.77 -24.18
CA LEU A 13 38.04 -12.02 -23.84
C LEU A 13 37.74 -11.69 -22.37
N LEU A 14 38.59 -12.13 -21.44
CA LEU A 14 38.42 -11.84 -20.01
C LEU A 14 38.53 -10.34 -19.70
N LEU A 15 39.47 -9.64 -20.33
CA LEU A 15 39.66 -8.19 -20.18
C LEU A 15 38.48 -7.42 -20.77
N SER A 16 37.94 -7.87 -21.90
CA SER A 16 36.74 -7.30 -22.50
C SER A 16 35.52 -7.50 -21.58
N LEU A 17 35.36 -8.68 -20.97
CA LEU A 17 34.29 -8.97 -20.00
C LEU A 17 34.41 -8.12 -18.73
N LEU A 18 35.62 -7.84 -18.27
CA LEU A 18 35.87 -6.94 -17.13
C LEU A 18 35.53 -5.47 -17.45
N CYS A 19 35.70 -5.02 -18.70
CA CYS A 19 35.27 -3.70 -19.12
C CYS A 19 33.74 -3.54 -19.18
N PHE A 20 32.97 -4.65 -19.26
CA PHE A 20 31.51 -4.62 -19.23
C PHE A 20 30.92 -4.76 -17.81
N ALA A 21 31.76 -4.94 -16.79
CA ALA A 21 31.32 -4.88 -15.40
C ALA A 21 31.09 -3.42 -15.00
N ASN A 22 29.94 -2.86 -15.40
CA ASN A 22 29.50 -1.56 -14.94
C ASN A 22 29.29 -1.63 -13.42
N SER A 23 30.20 -1.00 -12.66
CA SER A 23 29.93 -0.73 -11.25
C SER A 23 28.77 0.23 -11.12
N LEU A 24 28.09 0.19 -9.99
CA LEU A 24 27.06 1.17 -9.65
C LEU A 24 27.62 2.60 -9.78
N PRO A 25 26.86 3.57 -10.31
CA PRO A 25 27.35 4.94 -10.46
C PRO A 25 27.61 5.57 -9.08
N GLY A 26 28.53 6.53 -9.01
CA GLY A 26 28.86 7.22 -7.75
C GLY A 26 27.66 8.00 -7.15
N VAL A 27 26.68 8.37 -7.98
CA VAL A 27 25.42 8.98 -7.52
C VAL A 27 24.24 8.26 -8.15
N ILE A 28 23.34 7.76 -7.31
CA ILE A 28 22.08 7.14 -7.71
C ILE A 28 20.97 8.13 -7.41
N ARG A 29 20.22 8.54 -8.43
CA ARG A 29 19.18 9.56 -8.28
C ARG A 29 17.82 8.90 -8.14
N LEU A 30 17.08 9.26 -7.10
CA LEU A 30 15.73 8.74 -6.84
C LEU A 30 14.72 9.89 -6.95
N GLY A 31 13.57 9.63 -7.57
CA GLY A 31 12.45 10.56 -7.61
C GLY A 31 11.36 10.16 -6.64
N GLY A 32 10.73 11.14 -6.00
CA GLY A 32 9.49 10.94 -5.24
C GLY A 32 8.41 11.89 -5.75
N LEU A 33 7.23 11.37 -6.05
CA LEU A 33 6.04 12.16 -6.35
C LEU A 33 5.04 11.97 -5.21
N PHE A 34 4.58 13.08 -4.61
CA PHE A 34 3.72 13.05 -3.43
C PHE A 34 2.45 13.89 -3.64
N ASP A 35 1.35 13.42 -3.06
CA ASP A 35 0.07 14.14 -3.05
C ASP A 35 0.14 15.33 -2.08
N SER A 36 -0.60 16.42 -2.38
CA SER A 36 -0.65 17.58 -1.48
C SER A 36 -1.25 17.19 -0.11
N GLY A 37 -0.50 17.48 0.96
CA GLY A 37 -0.86 17.11 2.34
C GLY A 37 -0.15 15.87 2.90
N GLU A 38 0.62 15.13 2.09
CA GLU A 38 1.39 13.95 2.55
C GLU A 38 2.82 14.29 3.01
N ILE A 39 2.91 15.28 3.89
CA ILE A 39 4.18 15.83 4.37
C ILE A 39 5.05 14.75 5.03
N GLU A 40 4.44 13.81 5.76
CA GLU A 40 5.18 12.74 6.42
C GLU A 40 5.90 11.82 5.43
N GLN A 41 5.22 11.41 4.35
CA GLN A 41 5.81 10.51 3.35
C GLN A 41 6.94 11.18 2.59
N GLU A 42 6.76 12.47 2.27
CA GLU A 42 7.77 13.31 1.64
C GLU A 42 9.07 13.35 2.47
N HIS A 43 8.95 13.52 3.79
CA HIS A 43 10.10 13.56 4.69
C HIS A 43 10.73 12.18 4.89
N ILE A 44 9.91 11.14 5.08
CA ILE A 44 10.38 9.77 5.26
C ILE A 44 11.20 9.31 4.05
N PHE A 45 10.79 9.67 2.83
CA PHE A 45 11.54 9.35 1.61
C PHE A 45 12.97 9.90 1.64
N GLN A 46 13.16 11.13 2.10
CA GLN A 46 14.49 11.75 2.19
C GLN A 46 15.30 11.15 3.33
N ILE A 47 14.70 11.00 4.51
CA ILE A 47 15.33 10.41 5.68
C ILE A 47 15.81 8.98 5.39
N ALA A 48 15.01 8.19 4.68
CA ALA A 48 15.39 6.83 4.29
C ALA A 48 16.62 6.80 3.38
N ALA A 49 16.73 7.75 2.45
CA ALA A 49 17.93 7.87 1.60
C ALA A 49 19.16 8.29 2.41
N ASP A 50 18.99 9.20 3.37
CA ASP A 50 20.06 9.63 4.27
C ASP A 50 20.56 8.48 5.15
N TRP A 51 19.65 7.67 5.72
CA TRP A 51 20.03 6.49 6.50
C TRP A 51 20.84 5.47 5.69
N VAL A 52 20.49 5.25 4.41
CA VAL A 52 21.28 4.38 3.53
C VAL A 52 22.66 4.98 3.25
N ASN A 53 22.75 6.30 3.09
CA ASN A 53 24.01 6.99 2.87
C ASN A 53 24.93 7.00 4.10
N GLU A 54 24.36 6.95 5.31
CA GLU A 54 25.11 6.84 6.56
C GLU A 54 25.74 5.45 6.76
N ASP A 55 25.11 4.40 6.20
CA ASP A 55 25.61 3.03 6.27
C ASP A 55 26.45 2.65 5.04
N ASN A 56 27.77 2.84 5.17
CA ASN A 56 28.75 2.47 4.15
C ASN A 56 28.79 0.97 3.81
N SER A 57 28.12 0.10 4.58
CA SER A 57 28.02 -1.33 4.24
C SER A 57 26.99 -1.62 3.15
N ILE A 58 25.99 -0.73 2.97
CA ILE A 58 24.93 -0.91 1.98
C ILE A 58 25.40 -0.45 0.60
N LEU A 59 25.91 0.80 0.50
CA LEU A 59 26.39 1.40 -0.75
C LEU A 59 27.82 1.95 -0.57
N PRO A 60 28.86 1.10 -0.63
CA PRO A 60 30.22 1.50 -0.26
C PRO A 60 30.85 2.56 -1.18
N ASN A 61 30.40 2.67 -2.43
CA ASN A 61 30.97 3.57 -3.44
C ASN A 61 29.92 4.45 -4.14
N SER A 62 28.71 4.51 -3.60
CA SER A 62 27.58 5.21 -4.22
C SER A 62 26.78 5.96 -3.18
N VAL A 63 26.25 7.12 -3.56
CA VAL A 63 25.39 7.94 -2.70
C VAL A 63 24.02 8.10 -3.35
N LEU A 64 22.96 7.94 -2.57
CA LEU A 64 21.59 8.24 -2.97
C LEU A 64 21.37 9.76 -2.95
N LYS A 65 20.78 10.28 -4.03
CA LYS A 65 20.33 11.67 -4.13
C LYS A 65 18.85 11.71 -4.49
N THR A 66 18.04 12.29 -3.62
CA THR A 66 16.58 12.37 -3.80
C THR A 66 16.15 13.66 -4.49
N TYR A 67 15.19 13.55 -5.39
CA TYR A 67 14.45 14.65 -6.01
C TYR A 67 12.97 14.43 -5.72
N LYS A 68 12.23 15.49 -5.40
CA LYS A 68 10.80 15.38 -5.06
C LYS A 68 9.96 16.43 -5.76
N GLU A 69 8.75 16.05 -6.12
CA GLU A 69 7.71 16.95 -6.59
C GLU A 69 6.41 16.67 -5.84
N ILE A 70 5.61 17.72 -5.66
CA ILE A 70 4.28 17.66 -5.07
C ILE A 70 3.29 18.08 -6.15
N HIS A 71 2.13 17.44 -6.16
CA HIS A 71 1.02 17.81 -7.04
C HIS A 71 -0.29 17.94 -6.25
N GLU A 72 -1.22 18.72 -6.79
CA GLU A 72 -2.58 18.76 -6.26
C GLU A 72 -3.38 17.53 -6.69
N PRO A 73 -4.39 17.12 -5.90
CA PRO A 73 -5.30 16.05 -6.27
C PRO A 73 -5.98 16.32 -7.62
N ASP A 74 -6.34 15.23 -8.30
CA ASP A 74 -7.19 15.23 -9.49
C ASP A 74 -6.66 15.97 -10.74
N ASN A 75 -5.37 16.35 -10.78
CA ASN A 75 -4.75 17.01 -11.92
C ASN A 75 -3.70 16.14 -12.64
N CYS A 76 -4.16 15.24 -13.51
CA CYS A 76 -3.30 14.30 -14.24
C CYS A 76 -2.30 14.97 -15.19
N PHE A 77 -2.64 16.15 -15.73
CA PHE A 77 -1.73 16.90 -16.59
C PHE A 77 -0.55 17.46 -15.81
N GLU A 78 -0.82 17.99 -14.61
CA GLU A 78 0.24 18.42 -13.71
C GLU A 78 1.12 17.26 -13.29
N VAL A 79 0.55 16.12 -12.89
CA VAL A 79 1.28 14.88 -12.60
C VAL A 79 2.26 14.55 -13.73
N SER A 80 1.80 14.52 -14.98
CA SER A 80 2.65 14.23 -16.14
C SER A 80 3.82 15.20 -16.26
N LYS A 81 3.58 16.50 -16.08
CA LYS A 81 4.63 17.53 -16.13
C LYS A 81 5.65 17.37 -14.99
N LYS A 82 5.20 17.06 -13.78
CA LYS A 82 6.05 16.82 -12.60
C LYS A 82 6.92 15.57 -12.79
N VAL A 83 6.33 14.48 -13.27
CA VAL A 83 7.04 13.23 -13.58
C VAL A 83 8.11 13.47 -14.66
N CYS A 84 7.77 14.16 -15.75
CA CYS A 84 8.76 14.51 -16.79
C CYS A 84 9.91 15.37 -16.23
N LYS A 85 9.63 16.31 -15.31
CA LYS A 85 10.66 17.09 -14.63
C LYS A 85 11.56 16.19 -13.78
N LEU A 86 11.00 15.27 -12.99
CA LEU A 86 11.75 14.30 -12.21
C LEU A 86 12.66 13.44 -13.12
N LEU A 87 12.11 12.91 -14.20
CA LEU A 87 12.84 12.08 -15.18
C LEU A 87 13.98 12.82 -15.86
N SER A 88 13.87 14.14 -16.05
CA SER A 88 14.95 14.94 -16.64
C SER A 88 16.26 14.92 -15.85
N TYR A 89 16.23 14.50 -14.57
CA TYR A 89 17.42 14.31 -13.75
C TYR A 89 18.15 12.98 -14.00
N GLY A 90 17.57 12.06 -14.76
CA GLY A 90 18.11 10.72 -14.98
C GLY A 90 18.01 9.87 -13.71
N LEU A 91 16.78 9.48 -13.37
CA LEU A 91 16.46 8.74 -12.15
C LEU A 91 16.65 7.23 -12.33
N ALA A 92 17.04 6.55 -11.24
CA ALA A 92 17.09 5.10 -11.15
C ALA A 92 15.73 4.48 -10.77
N GLY A 93 14.79 5.29 -10.28
CA GLY A 93 13.43 4.88 -9.96
C GLY A 93 12.59 6.04 -9.40
N ILE A 94 11.28 5.89 -9.44
CA ILE A 94 10.28 6.86 -8.95
C ILE A 94 9.43 6.20 -7.88
N PHE A 95 9.25 6.90 -6.75
CA PHE A 95 8.41 6.48 -5.63
C PHE A 95 7.10 7.27 -5.60
N GLY A 96 6.01 6.58 -5.27
CA GLY A 96 4.67 7.18 -5.15
C GLY A 96 4.07 7.58 -6.51
N PRO A 97 2.88 8.22 -6.51
CA PRO A 97 2.14 8.78 -5.38
C PRO A 97 1.12 7.80 -4.75
N GLN A 98 0.34 8.27 -3.76
CA GLN A 98 -0.71 7.47 -3.11
C GLN A 98 -2.03 7.52 -3.86
N SER A 99 -2.32 8.61 -4.57
CA SER A 99 -3.52 8.71 -5.41
C SER A 99 -3.52 7.63 -6.50
N PRO A 100 -4.53 6.76 -6.57
CA PRO A 100 -4.60 5.70 -7.58
C PRO A 100 -4.58 6.23 -9.01
N MET A 101 -5.24 7.37 -9.24
CA MET A 101 -5.30 7.99 -10.56
C MET A 101 -3.94 8.56 -10.96
N ALA A 102 -3.28 9.32 -10.08
CA ALA A 102 -1.96 9.87 -10.37
C ALA A 102 -0.92 8.77 -10.58
N ALA A 103 -0.95 7.72 -9.76
CA ALA A 103 -0.03 6.60 -9.91
C ALA A 103 -0.25 5.78 -11.17
N ALA A 104 -1.49 5.62 -11.67
CA ALA A 104 -1.72 5.04 -12.98
C ALA A 104 -1.05 5.84 -14.11
N HIS A 105 -0.99 7.17 -13.99
CA HIS A 105 -0.25 8.02 -14.92
C HIS A 105 1.27 7.87 -14.78
N VAL A 106 1.80 7.84 -13.55
CA VAL A 106 3.23 7.56 -13.31
C VAL A 106 3.61 6.22 -13.91
N GLN A 107 2.76 5.20 -13.73
CA GLN A 107 2.99 3.86 -14.25
C GLN A 107 3.09 3.85 -15.77
N SER A 108 2.13 4.47 -16.46
CA SER A 108 2.15 4.52 -17.93
C SER A 108 3.40 5.21 -18.48
N ILE A 109 3.90 6.25 -17.80
CA ILE A 109 5.13 6.95 -18.20
C ILE A 109 6.36 6.09 -17.90
N SER A 110 6.36 5.44 -16.74
CA SER A 110 7.42 4.55 -16.28
C SER A 110 7.60 3.34 -17.21
N ASP A 111 6.48 2.76 -17.66
CA ASP A 111 6.46 1.70 -18.67
C ASP A 111 7.04 2.16 -20.01
N ALA A 112 6.67 3.37 -20.45
CA ALA A 112 7.12 3.93 -21.73
C ALA A 112 8.62 4.32 -21.75
N LEU A 113 9.18 4.65 -20.58
CA LEU A 113 10.55 5.16 -20.44
C LEU A 113 11.49 4.19 -19.73
N GLU A 114 11.02 2.98 -19.43
CA GLU A 114 11.77 1.92 -18.76
C GLU A 114 12.37 2.35 -17.41
N VAL A 115 11.61 3.16 -16.66
CA VAL A 115 12.01 3.62 -15.32
C VAL A 115 11.23 2.85 -14.26
N PRO A 116 11.88 2.21 -13.27
CA PRO A 116 11.18 1.50 -12.21
C PRO A 116 10.26 2.42 -11.40
N HIS A 117 9.02 2.01 -11.20
CA HIS A 117 8.03 2.68 -10.37
C HIS A 117 7.80 1.87 -9.09
N ILE A 118 7.93 2.51 -7.93
CA ILE A 118 7.80 1.90 -6.61
C ILE A 118 6.59 2.51 -5.91
N GLU A 119 5.62 1.66 -5.60
CA GLU A 119 4.37 2.04 -4.98
C GLU A 119 4.29 1.53 -3.54
N THR A 120 3.63 2.28 -2.67
CA THR A 120 3.40 1.90 -1.26
C THR A 120 1.94 2.06 -0.84
N ARG A 121 1.04 2.12 -1.82
CA ARG A 121 -0.40 2.36 -1.62
C ARG A 121 -1.20 1.08 -1.68
N TRP A 122 -2.39 1.11 -1.10
CA TRP A 122 -3.38 0.06 -1.35
C TRP A 122 -3.85 0.07 -2.81
N ASP A 123 -3.89 -1.11 -3.44
CA ASP A 123 -4.40 -1.32 -4.80
C ASP A 123 -5.25 -2.59 -4.88
N TYR A 124 -6.36 -2.51 -5.62
CA TYR A 124 -7.28 -3.61 -5.89
C TYR A 124 -7.00 -4.33 -7.22
N LYS A 125 -6.07 -3.82 -8.05
CA LYS A 125 -5.67 -4.46 -9.29
C LYS A 125 -5.14 -5.87 -9.04
N LEU A 126 -5.66 -6.83 -9.80
CA LEU A 126 -5.22 -8.23 -9.76
C LEU A 126 -4.01 -8.49 -10.68
N GLN A 127 -3.81 -7.65 -11.69
CA GLN A 127 -2.71 -7.76 -12.65
C GLN A 127 -1.46 -7.06 -12.13
N ARG A 128 -0.30 -7.63 -12.45
CA ARG A 128 0.99 -6.98 -12.24
C ARG A 128 1.28 -6.09 -13.44
N ASP A 129 1.73 -4.88 -13.17
CA ASP A 129 2.32 -4.02 -14.18
C ASP A 129 3.81 -4.40 -14.35
N ASP A 130 4.39 -4.24 -15.54
CA ASP A 130 5.72 -4.79 -15.88
C ASP A 130 6.88 -4.04 -15.19
N LEU A 131 6.77 -2.71 -15.06
CA LEU A 131 7.76 -1.84 -14.40
C LEU A 131 7.28 -1.23 -13.08
N SER A 132 6.18 -1.72 -12.51
CA SER A 132 5.73 -1.35 -11.17
C SER A 132 6.06 -2.42 -10.13
N ILE A 133 6.51 -1.98 -8.95
CA ILE A 133 6.54 -2.80 -7.76
C ILE A 133 5.77 -2.08 -6.66
N ASN A 134 4.61 -2.64 -6.29
CA ASN A 134 3.88 -2.21 -5.11
C ASN A 134 4.29 -3.04 -3.88
N ILE A 135 4.87 -2.38 -2.89
CA ILE A 135 5.34 -2.98 -1.63
C ILE A 135 4.20 -3.12 -0.62
N HIS A 136 3.07 -2.44 -0.85
CA HIS A 136 1.88 -2.61 -0.03
C HIS A 136 1.33 -4.05 -0.18
N PRO A 137 0.91 -4.71 0.92
CA PRO A 137 0.30 -6.03 0.84
C PRO A 137 -0.90 -6.05 -0.11
N ARG A 138 -0.99 -7.10 -0.93
CA ARG A 138 -2.12 -7.28 -1.86
C ARG A 138 -3.43 -7.40 -1.10
N ALA A 139 -4.47 -6.74 -1.62
CA ALA A 139 -5.81 -6.78 -1.03
C ALA A 139 -6.32 -8.22 -0.84
N SER A 140 -6.13 -9.10 -1.82
CA SER A 140 -6.54 -10.51 -1.72
C SER A 140 -5.82 -11.29 -0.62
N THR A 141 -4.52 -11.04 -0.42
CA THR A 141 -3.75 -11.68 0.65
C THR A 141 -4.23 -11.22 2.03
N LEU A 142 -4.51 -9.93 2.19
CA LEU A 142 -5.06 -9.38 3.43
C LEU A 142 -6.45 -9.93 3.72
N ASN A 143 -7.34 -9.94 2.71
CA ASN A 143 -8.68 -10.49 2.85
C ASN A 143 -8.66 -11.96 3.28
N GLN A 144 -7.79 -12.77 2.66
CA GLN A 144 -7.63 -14.18 3.05
C GLN A 144 -7.17 -14.31 4.50
N ALA A 145 -6.21 -13.48 4.94
CA ALA A 145 -5.76 -13.50 6.33
C ALA A 145 -6.90 -13.16 7.31
N TYR A 146 -7.74 -12.17 6.99
CA TYR A 146 -8.90 -11.85 7.83
C TYR A 146 -9.94 -12.99 7.86
N ILE A 147 -10.22 -13.62 6.70
CA ILE A 147 -11.10 -14.79 6.62
C ILE A 147 -10.57 -15.93 7.49
N ASP A 148 -9.27 -16.20 7.43
CA ASP A 148 -8.63 -17.26 8.22
C ASP A 148 -8.73 -16.98 9.73
N ILE A 149 -8.60 -15.71 10.14
CA ILE A 149 -8.81 -15.29 11.54
C ILE A 149 -10.26 -15.54 11.97
N VAL A 150 -11.25 -15.13 11.17
CA VAL A 150 -12.68 -15.32 11.44
C VAL A 150 -13.01 -16.82 11.57
N LYS A 151 -12.49 -17.65 10.65
CA LYS A 151 -12.61 -19.11 10.71
C LYS A 151 -11.98 -19.69 11.97
N LYS A 152 -10.74 -19.26 12.29
CA LYS A 152 -10.00 -19.74 13.45
C LYS A 152 -10.67 -19.39 14.78
N TRP A 153 -11.32 -18.22 14.85
CA TRP A 153 -12.10 -17.79 16.01
C TRP A 153 -13.51 -18.37 16.06
N GLY A 154 -13.91 -19.15 15.05
CA GLY A 154 -15.20 -19.83 15.01
C GLY A 154 -16.39 -18.88 14.89
N TRP A 155 -16.20 -17.71 14.28
CA TRP A 155 -17.29 -16.75 14.08
C TRP A 155 -18.25 -17.29 13.00
N GLN A 156 -19.53 -17.40 13.35
CA GLN A 156 -20.60 -17.85 12.44
C GLN A 156 -21.53 -16.71 12.02
N SER A 157 -21.60 -15.64 12.83
CA SER A 157 -22.47 -14.49 12.62
C SER A 157 -21.71 -13.23 13.05
N PHE A 158 -21.52 -12.28 12.13
CA PHE A 158 -20.74 -11.07 12.37
C PHE A 158 -21.21 -9.92 11.50
N ILE A 159 -20.82 -8.71 11.89
CA ILE A 159 -21.21 -7.47 11.26
C ILE A 159 -20.00 -6.88 10.57
N ILE A 160 -20.13 -6.45 9.33
CA ILE A 160 -19.10 -5.67 8.65
C ILE A 160 -19.56 -4.22 8.56
N ILE A 161 -18.74 -3.31 9.07
CA ILE A 161 -19.00 -1.87 9.05
C ILE A 161 -17.89 -1.19 8.27
N TYR A 162 -18.24 -0.44 7.22
CA TYR A 162 -17.28 0.28 6.39
C TYR A 162 -17.62 1.78 6.25
N GLU A 163 -16.59 2.60 6.06
CA GLU A 163 -16.71 4.05 5.88
C GLU A 163 -16.77 4.47 4.40
N GLU A 164 -15.80 4.04 3.60
CA GLU A 164 -15.59 4.47 2.22
C GLU A 164 -16.24 3.50 1.22
N ASN A 165 -16.66 3.98 0.05
CA ASN A 165 -17.33 3.13 -0.95
C ASN A 165 -16.41 2.01 -1.44
N GLU A 166 -15.13 2.30 -1.55
CA GLU A 166 -14.04 1.42 -1.96
C GLU A 166 -13.86 0.27 -0.95
N GLY A 167 -14.30 0.46 0.29
CA GLY A 167 -14.33 -0.58 1.32
C GLY A 167 -15.12 -1.81 0.91
N ILE A 168 -16.16 -1.64 0.06
CA ILE A 168 -16.96 -2.77 -0.44
C ILE A 168 -16.12 -3.77 -1.26
N ILE A 169 -15.06 -3.31 -1.92
CA ILE A 169 -14.16 -4.16 -2.71
C ILE A 169 -13.44 -5.14 -1.77
N ARG A 170 -13.07 -4.71 -0.56
CA ARG A 170 -12.49 -5.57 0.48
C ARG A 170 -13.48 -6.60 1.01
N LEU A 171 -14.79 -6.31 0.92
CA LEU A 171 -15.85 -7.21 1.39
C LEU A 171 -16.16 -8.35 0.42
N GLN A 172 -15.78 -8.23 -0.84
CA GLN A 172 -16.15 -9.21 -1.87
C GLN A 172 -15.71 -10.63 -1.52
N ASP A 173 -14.52 -10.79 -0.94
CA ASP A 173 -14.00 -12.11 -0.60
C ASP A 173 -14.71 -12.72 0.61
N PHE A 174 -15.12 -11.90 1.59
CA PHE A 174 -16.01 -12.35 2.66
C PHE A 174 -17.35 -12.83 2.12
N LEU A 175 -17.95 -12.06 1.21
CA LEU A 175 -19.26 -12.38 0.63
C LEU A 175 -19.23 -13.67 -0.20
N LYS A 176 -18.12 -13.93 -0.92
CA LYS A 176 -17.92 -15.21 -1.64
C LYS A 176 -17.81 -16.39 -0.68
N GLU A 177 -17.13 -16.20 0.45
CA GLU A 177 -16.93 -17.24 1.45
C GLU A 177 -18.20 -17.55 2.27
N THR A 178 -19.15 -16.61 2.34
CA THR A 178 -20.42 -16.74 3.08
C THR A 178 -21.15 -18.06 2.80
N THR A 179 -21.27 -18.44 1.52
CA THR A 179 -22.01 -19.65 1.13
C THR A 179 -21.26 -20.93 1.51
N ALA A 180 -19.93 -20.94 1.40
CA ALA A 180 -19.11 -22.10 1.72
C ALA A 180 -19.01 -22.33 3.24
N SER A 181 -18.90 -21.24 4.00
CA SER A 181 -18.74 -21.28 5.46
C SER A 181 -20.07 -21.15 6.24
N ASN A 182 -21.21 -21.02 5.54
CA ASN A 182 -22.54 -20.82 6.12
C ASN A 182 -22.61 -19.65 7.12
N TRP A 183 -21.98 -18.53 6.76
CA TRP A 183 -21.92 -17.34 7.61
C TRP A 183 -23.17 -16.47 7.50
N ASP A 184 -23.56 -15.88 8.63
CA ASP A 184 -24.60 -14.85 8.72
C ASP A 184 -23.94 -13.47 8.82
N ILE A 185 -23.82 -12.78 7.69
CA ILE A 185 -23.11 -11.49 7.59
C ILE A 185 -24.12 -10.35 7.45
N ILE A 186 -24.04 -9.37 8.36
CA ILE A 186 -24.79 -8.11 8.25
C ILE A 186 -23.82 -7.00 7.84
N VAL A 187 -24.15 -6.28 6.77
CA VAL A 187 -23.30 -5.21 6.24
C VAL A 187 -23.91 -3.85 6.52
N HIS A 188 -23.12 -2.94 7.06
CA HIS A 188 -23.51 -1.56 7.30
C HIS A 188 -22.45 -0.58 6.77
N LYS A 189 -22.93 0.55 6.26
CA LYS A 189 -22.09 1.68 5.89
C LYS A 189 -22.28 2.80 6.90
N PHE A 190 -21.21 3.53 7.24
CA PHE A 190 -21.37 4.80 7.95
C PHE A 190 -21.95 5.88 7.04
N GLU A 191 -22.97 6.58 7.53
CA GLU A 191 -23.58 7.69 6.81
C GLU A 191 -22.70 8.95 6.90
N PRO A 192 -22.32 9.56 5.76
CA PRO A 192 -21.51 10.77 5.76
C PRO A 192 -22.16 11.91 6.56
N GLY A 193 -21.37 12.60 7.38
CA GLY A 193 -21.84 13.74 8.17
C GLY A 193 -22.69 13.36 9.40
N GLN A 194 -22.98 12.08 9.62
CA GLN A 194 -23.67 11.61 10.82
C GLN A 194 -22.69 11.13 11.90
N PRO A 195 -23.02 11.28 13.19
CA PRO A 195 -22.22 10.69 14.26
C PRO A 195 -22.18 9.15 14.16
N TYR A 196 -20.97 8.57 14.11
CA TYR A 196 -20.75 7.11 14.08
C TYR A 196 -21.49 6.35 15.19
N ARG A 197 -21.67 6.96 16.37
CA ARG A 197 -22.44 6.40 17.50
C ARG A 197 -23.88 6.01 17.14
N ASN A 198 -24.49 6.62 16.12
CA ASN A 198 -25.88 6.33 15.75
C ASN A 198 -26.01 4.89 15.23
N LEU A 199 -25.11 4.47 14.34
CA LEU A 199 -25.09 3.09 13.84
C LEU A 199 -24.79 2.10 14.97
N PHE A 200 -23.82 2.41 15.83
CA PHE A 200 -23.50 1.57 16.99
C PHE A 200 -24.69 1.40 17.95
N ARG A 201 -25.51 2.45 18.17
CA ARG A 201 -26.75 2.34 18.96
C ARG A 201 -27.78 1.44 18.29
N GLN A 202 -27.93 1.54 16.97
CA GLN A 202 -28.85 0.68 16.22
C GLN A 202 -28.43 -0.78 16.30
N ILE A 203 -27.14 -1.06 16.14
CA ILE A 203 -26.57 -2.40 16.31
C ILE A 203 -26.82 -2.89 17.73
N ARG A 204 -26.44 -2.11 18.76
CA ARG A 204 -26.67 -2.46 20.16
C ARG A 204 -28.13 -2.80 20.43
N SER A 205 -29.06 -1.94 20.00
CA SER A 205 -30.50 -2.13 20.20
C SER A 205 -31.01 -3.43 19.57
N THR A 206 -30.54 -3.75 18.36
CA THR A 206 -30.88 -5.01 17.67
C THR A 206 -30.41 -6.22 18.45
N PHE A 207 -29.19 -6.18 18.99
CA PHE A 207 -28.58 -7.28 19.73
C PHE A 207 -28.98 -7.34 21.21
N SER A 208 -29.61 -6.29 21.77
CA SER A 208 -30.15 -6.31 23.14
C SER A 208 -31.17 -7.43 23.37
N LYS A 209 -31.78 -7.96 22.30
CA LYS A 209 -32.69 -9.13 22.35
C LYS A 209 -31.97 -10.44 22.67
N TRP A 210 -30.64 -10.49 22.50
CA TRP A 210 -29.79 -11.67 22.64
C TRP A 210 -28.61 -11.37 23.57
N PRO A 211 -28.84 -11.19 24.88
CA PRO A 211 -27.81 -10.72 25.81
C PRO A 211 -26.61 -11.66 25.92
N ASP A 212 -26.78 -12.96 25.68
CA ASP A 212 -25.70 -13.94 25.82
C ASP A 212 -24.86 -14.12 24.53
N LYS A 213 -25.20 -13.42 23.45
CA LYS A 213 -24.49 -13.53 22.17
C LYS A 213 -23.40 -12.48 22.05
N ASP A 214 -22.18 -12.93 21.76
CA ASP A 214 -21.07 -12.04 21.42
C ASP A 214 -21.36 -11.27 20.12
N ILE A 215 -21.00 -9.98 20.11
CA ILE A 215 -21.14 -9.12 18.93
C ILE A 215 -19.79 -9.04 18.24
N CYS A 216 -19.66 -9.70 17.10
CA CYS A 216 -18.45 -9.76 16.31
C CYS A 216 -18.51 -8.74 15.18
N ILE A 217 -17.52 -7.85 15.09
CA ILE A 217 -17.51 -6.71 14.16
C ILE A 217 -16.19 -6.67 13.38
N ILE A 218 -16.29 -6.63 12.06
CA ILE A 218 -15.20 -6.25 11.16
C ILE A 218 -15.37 -4.78 10.84
N LEU A 219 -14.38 -3.96 11.20
CA LEU A 219 -14.42 -2.51 11.12
C LEU A 219 -13.40 -2.00 10.09
N ASP A 220 -13.91 -1.45 8.99
CA ASP A 220 -13.15 -0.90 7.88
C ASP A 220 -13.30 0.63 7.82
N VAL A 221 -12.38 1.32 8.49
CA VAL A 221 -12.41 2.78 8.66
C VAL A 221 -11.01 3.34 8.47
N SER A 222 -10.90 4.48 7.80
CA SER A 222 -9.62 5.16 7.61
C SER A 222 -8.88 5.38 8.95
N LYS A 223 -7.54 5.32 8.93
CA LYS A 223 -6.71 5.58 10.14
C LYS A 223 -7.03 6.91 10.81
N LYS A 224 -7.34 7.94 10.00
CA LYS A 224 -7.69 9.29 10.45
C LYS A 224 -8.94 9.29 11.33
N HIS A 225 -9.95 8.48 11.00
CA HIS A 225 -11.22 8.44 11.71
C HIS A 225 -11.31 7.33 12.77
N LEU A 226 -10.46 6.30 12.70
CA LEU A 226 -10.50 5.13 13.59
C LEU A 226 -10.62 5.50 15.08
N ARG A 227 -9.79 6.44 15.54
CA ARG A 227 -9.84 6.91 16.94
C ARG A 227 -11.19 7.53 17.31
N SER A 228 -11.77 8.33 16.42
CA SER A 228 -13.08 8.96 16.62
C SER A 228 -14.19 7.92 16.65
N VAL A 229 -14.16 6.97 15.71
CA VAL A 229 -15.12 5.85 15.61
C VAL A 229 -15.11 5.01 16.88
N LEU A 230 -13.94 4.55 17.33
CA LEU A 230 -13.82 3.73 18.54
C LEU A 230 -14.24 4.50 19.80
N LYS A 231 -13.86 5.79 19.91
CA LYS A 231 -14.33 6.64 21.02
C LYS A 231 -15.85 6.76 21.05
N GLN A 232 -16.49 6.90 19.88
CA GLN A 232 -17.95 6.96 19.79
C GLN A 232 -18.62 5.61 20.05
N ALA A 233 -17.99 4.48 19.66
CA ALA A 233 -18.44 3.14 20.01
C ALA A 233 -18.42 2.94 21.54
N GLN A 234 -17.36 3.40 22.22
CA GLN A 234 -17.24 3.36 23.67
C GLN A 234 -18.36 4.14 24.38
N GLN A 235 -18.70 5.33 23.88
CA GLN A 235 -19.77 6.19 24.44
C GLN A 235 -21.15 5.52 24.45
N VAL A 236 -21.36 4.50 23.63
CA VAL A 236 -22.63 3.78 23.52
C VAL A 236 -22.52 2.32 23.96
N GLU A 237 -21.47 1.99 24.72
CA GLU A 237 -21.18 0.68 25.30
C GLU A 237 -21.03 -0.43 24.24
N MET A 238 -20.45 -0.10 23.08
CA MET A 238 -20.07 -1.09 22.08
C MET A 238 -18.61 -1.55 22.23
N MET A 239 -17.92 -1.20 23.32
CA MET A 239 -16.56 -1.67 23.64
C MET A 239 -16.52 -2.44 24.97
N THR A 240 -17.42 -3.41 25.13
CA THR A 240 -17.47 -4.30 26.30
C THR A 240 -16.72 -5.61 26.02
N VAL A 241 -16.58 -6.45 27.04
CA VAL A 241 -15.99 -7.80 26.92
C VAL A 241 -16.70 -8.73 25.91
N ARG A 242 -17.96 -8.42 25.56
CA ARG A 242 -18.76 -9.18 24.58
C ARG A 242 -18.60 -8.68 23.15
N ASN A 243 -17.95 -7.54 22.95
CA ASN A 243 -17.71 -6.97 21.63
C ASN A 243 -16.33 -7.42 21.13
N LYS A 244 -16.29 -8.12 20.01
CA LYS A 244 -15.05 -8.57 19.37
C LYS A 244 -14.85 -7.79 18.08
N TYR A 245 -13.67 -7.19 17.91
CA TYR A 245 -13.37 -6.34 16.76
C TYR A 245 -12.20 -6.88 15.97
N ILE A 246 -12.33 -6.88 14.64
CA ILE A 246 -11.22 -6.94 13.68
C ILE A 246 -11.19 -5.60 12.97
N VAL A 247 -10.08 -4.87 13.07
CA VAL A 247 -9.89 -3.61 12.34
C VAL A 247 -9.09 -3.92 11.08
N THR A 248 -9.61 -3.52 9.91
CA THR A 248 -9.01 -3.86 8.62
C THR A 248 -8.18 -2.73 8.00
N SER A 249 -8.12 -1.56 8.63
CA SER A 249 -7.29 -0.46 8.17
C SER A 249 -5.81 -0.67 8.50
N LEU A 250 -4.99 -0.73 7.46
CA LEU A 250 -3.53 -0.89 7.52
C LEU A 250 -2.76 0.36 7.19
#